data_AF-A0A1C3XM46-F1
#
_entry.id   AF-A0A1C3XM46-F1
#
_cell.length_a   1.000
_cell.length_b   1.000
_cell.length_c   1.000
_cell.angle_alpha   90.00
_cell.angle_beta   90.00
_cell.angle_gamma   90.00
#
_symmetry.space_group_name_H-M   'P 1'
#
loop_
_entity.id
_entity.type
_entity.pdbx_description
1 polymer ?
#
loop_
_entity_poly.entity_id
_entity_poly.type
_entity_poly.pdbx_seq_one_letter_code
_entity_poly.pdbx_strand_id
1 'polypeptide(L)'
;MRFLDNVLTHFITVAPDGMKRARYAALRERSVGLGVMGFHSFLQAKGIPMEGALAKSFNLNIFRKLRRDADAASVALARERGPCPDALERGVMARFSHKIAIAPTASISIICGGTSACTEPIPANIYIHKTLSGAISVRNPHLAKVLAAKGADTSATWQSIIAHEGSVAHLDVLSEHEKAIFRTAFEIDQRWIVELAADRAA
;
A
#
# COMPACT_ATOMS: atom_id res chain seq x y z
N MET A 1 14.73 -2.72 4.69
CA MET A 1 15.76 -1.66 4.81
C MET A 1 17.08 -2.01 4.13
N ARG A 2 17.78 -3.10 4.48
CA ARG A 2 19.08 -3.47 3.87
C ARG A 2 19.07 -3.51 2.34
N PHE A 3 18.02 -4.08 1.74
CA PHE A 3 17.89 -4.10 0.28
C PHE A 3 17.90 -2.69 -0.35
N LEU A 4 17.15 -1.75 0.23
CA LEU A 4 17.14 -0.35 -0.22
C LEU A 4 18.52 0.32 -0.04
N ASP A 5 19.22 0.03 1.07
CA ASP A 5 20.61 0.51 1.25
C ASP A 5 21.56 -0.03 0.18
N ASN A 6 21.39 -1.30 -0.23
CA ASN A 6 22.20 -1.91 -1.28
C ASN A 6 21.91 -1.26 -2.64
N VAL A 7 20.64 -1.03 -2.98
CA VAL A 7 20.25 -0.31 -4.21
C VAL A 7 20.85 1.09 -4.23
N LEU A 8 20.76 1.80 -3.10
CA LEU A 8 21.31 3.16 -3.00
C LEU A 8 22.83 3.17 -3.07
N THR A 9 23.50 2.20 -2.45
CA THR A 9 24.96 2.02 -2.55
C THR A 9 25.38 1.77 -3.99
N HIS A 10 24.65 0.91 -4.70
CA HIS A 10 24.91 0.64 -6.11
C HIS A 10 24.80 1.94 -6.92
N PHE A 11 23.69 2.68 -6.79
CA PHE A 11 23.52 3.98 -7.44
C PHE A 11 24.67 4.94 -7.14
N ILE A 12 25.05 5.11 -5.87
CA ILE A 12 26.15 6.00 -5.47
C ILE A 12 27.48 5.59 -6.13
N THR A 13 27.72 4.29 -6.30
CA THR A 13 28.97 3.76 -6.84
C THR A 13 29.05 3.91 -8.35
N VAL A 14 27.94 3.67 -9.06
CA VAL A 14 27.95 3.56 -10.53
C VAL A 14 27.37 4.79 -11.25
N ALA A 15 26.75 5.73 -10.53
CA ALA A 15 26.11 6.89 -11.15
C ALA A 15 27.13 7.70 -11.96
N PRO A 16 26.81 8.08 -13.21
CA PRO A 16 27.71 8.83 -14.08
C PRO A 16 27.89 10.27 -13.59
N ASP A 17 28.93 10.95 -14.09
CA ASP A 17 29.23 12.33 -13.65
C ASP A 17 28.15 13.36 -14.02
N GLY A 18 27.36 13.09 -15.06
CA GLY A 18 26.15 13.88 -15.35
C GLY A 18 25.14 13.89 -14.20
N MET A 19 25.19 12.90 -13.30
CA MET A 19 24.32 12.79 -12.12
C MET A 19 25.03 13.17 -10.81
N LYS A 20 26.17 13.88 -10.84
CA LYS A 20 26.97 14.21 -9.65
C LYS A 20 26.16 14.81 -8.49
N ARG A 21 25.17 15.66 -8.78
CA ARG A 21 24.30 16.27 -7.77
C ARG A 21 23.42 15.24 -7.06
N ALA A 22 22.83 14.31 -7.82
CA ALA A 22 22.01 13.23 -7.28
C ALA A 22 22.86 12.23 -6.50
N ARG A 23 24.04 11.87 -7.02
CA ARG A 23 25.04 11.02 -6.33
C ARG A 23 25.46 11.63 -5.00
N TYR A 24 25.74 12.93 -4.98
CA TYR A 24 26.07 13.67 -3.75
C TYR A 24 24.93 13.63 -2.74
N ALA A 25 23.70 13.97 -3.13
CA ALA A 25 22.55 13.95 -2.23
C ALA A 25 22.28 12.53 -1.66
N ALA A 26 22.34 11.50 -2.52
CA ALA A 26 22.20 10.11 -2.10
C ALA A 26 23.28 9.66 -1.11
N LEU A 27 24.53 10.10 -1.31
CA LEU A 27 25.63 9.82 -0.38
C LEU A 27 25.42 10.51 0.97
N ARG A 28 25.00 11.77 0.96
CA ARG A 28 24.81 12.62 2.15
C ARG A 28 23.71 12.11 3.08
N GLU A 29 22.51 11.94 2.52
CA GLU A 29 21.34 11.63 3.32
C GLU A 29 21.09 10.14 3.46
N ARG A 30 21.47 9.39 2.41
CA ARG A 30 21.07 8.00 2.20
C ARG A 30 19.55 7.77 2.36
N SER A 31 18.72 8.75 2.01
CA SER A 31 17.27 8.66 2.17
C SER A 31 16.68 7.49 1.36
N VAL A 32 15.77 6.72 2.00
CA VAL A 32 15.02 5.63 1.36
C VAL A 32 13.52 5.76 1.65
N GLY A 33 12.70 5.16 0.80
CA GLY A 33 11.24 5.17 0.93
C GLY A 33 10.66 3.77 1.08
N LEU A 34 10.61 3.24 2.30
CA LEU A 34 9.85 2.03 2.58
C LEU A 34 8.35 2.37 2.57
N GLY A 35 7.62 1.81 1.61
CA GLY A 35 6.17 1.94 1.49
C GLY A 35 5.41 0.72 1.98
N VAL A 36 4.09 0.76 1.80
CA VAL A 36 3.19 -0.40 1.93
C VAL A 36 2.27 -0.45 0.72
N MET A 37 1.68 -1.61 0.47
CA MET A 37 0.53 -1.78 -0.42
C MET A 37 -0.44 -2.80 0.19
N GLY A 38 -1.65 -2.86 -0.32
CA GLY A 38 -2.63 -3.87 0.09
C GLY A 38 -3.41 -3.54 1.35
N PHE A 39 -3.46 -2.27 1.79
CA PHE A 39 -4.16 -1.91 3.02
C PHE A 39 -5.66 -2.24 2.97
N HIS A 40 -6.36 -1.88 1.89
CA HIS A 40 -7.79 -2.18 1.79
C HIS A 40 -8.06 -3.68 1.64
N SER A 41 -7.20 -4.40 0.91
CA SER A 41 -7.28 -5.86 0.77
C SER A 41 -7.05 -6.56 2.11
N PHE A 42 -6.14 -6.05 2.95
CA PHE A 42 -5.97 -6.52 4.31
C PHE A 42 -7.23 -6.33 5.15
N LEU A 43 -7.87 -5.16 5.08
CA LEU A 43 -9.13 -4.91 5.79
C LEU A 43 -10.26 -5.83 5.31
N GLN A 44 -10.40 -6.00 3.98
CA GLN A 44 -11.38 -6.93 3.39
C GLN A 44 -11.13 -8.37 3.80
N ALA A 45 -9.88 -8.83 3.82
CA ALA A 45 -9.51 -10.15 4.31
C ALA A 45 -9.85 -10.38 5.78
N LYS A 46 -9.96 -9.30 6.57
CA LYS A 46 -10.35 -9.32 7.98
C LYS A 46 -11.84 -9.07 8.20
N GLY A 47 -12.62 -8.83 7.15
CA GLY A 47 -14.03 -8.47 7.26
C GLY A 47 -14.25 -7.11 7.95
N ILE A 48 -13.33 -6.17 7.74
CA ILE A 48 -13.35 -4.84 8.36
C ILE A 48 -13.66 -3.80 7.28
N PRO A 49 -14.75 -3.03 7.42
CA PRO A 49 -14.99 -1.84 6.62
C PRO A 49 -13.88 -0.81 6.80
N MET A 50 -13.51 -0.10 5.73
CA MET A 50 -12.53 0.99 5.81
C MET A 50 -12.98 2.13 6.74
N GLU A 51 -14.29 2.38 6.77
CA GLU A 51 -14.93 3.42 7.57
C GLU A 51 -15.28 2.89 8.97
N GLY A 52 -14.28 2.81 9.85
CA GLY A 52 -14.52 2.35 11.21
C GLY A 52 -13.33 2.41 12.16
N ALA A 53 -13.64 2.34 13.45
CA ALA A 53 -12.64 2.38 14.53
C ALA A 53 -11.61 1.25 14.44
N LEU A 54 -12.01 0.06 13.98
CA LEU A 54 -11.09 -1.06 13.78
C LEU A 54 -10.08 -0.78 12.66
N ALA A 55 -10.52 -0.23 11.52
CA ALA A 55 -9.61 0.16 10.43
C ALA A 55 -8.60 1.21 10.91
N LYS A 56 -9.06 2.20 11.69
CA LYS A 56 -8.20 3.21 12.33
C LYS A 56 -7.18 2.61 13.30
N SER A 57 -7.60 1.67 14.14
CA SER A 57 -6.70 0.95 15.06
C SER A 57 -5.62 0.17 14.31
N PHE A 58 -6.01 -0.58 13.27
CA PHE A 58 -5.06 -1.32 12.44
C PHE A 58 -4.10 -0.38 11.70
N ASN A 59 -4.61 0.73 11.15
CA ASN A 59 -3.80 1.76 10.53
C ASN A 59 -2.69 2.22 11.48
N LEU A 60 -3.05 2.73 12.66
CA LEU A 60 -2.09 3.20 13.66
C LEU A 60 -1.06 2.12 14.03
N ASN A 61 -1.52 0.89 14.29
CA ASN A 61 -0.64 -0.20 14.71
C ASN A 61 0.36 -0.60 13.61
N ILE A 62 -0.09 -0.67 12.36
CA ILE A 62 0.76 -1.02 11.21
C ILE A 62 1.86 0.05 11.03
N PHE A 63 1.49 1.33 10.98
CA PHE A 63 2.45 2.40 10.67
C PHE A 63 3.39 2.70 11.84
N ARG A 64 2.93 2.61 13.11
CA ARG A 64 3.82 2.67 14.28
C ARG A 64 4.86 1.55 14.26
N LYS A 65 4.43 0.32 13.97
CA LYS A 65 5.34 -0.82 13.85
C LYS A 65 6.33 -0.62 12.70
N LEU A 66 5.85 -0.17 11.53
CA LEU A 66 6.70 0.12 10.37
C LEU A 66 7.77 1.16 10.71
N ARG A 67 7.38 2.25 11.39
CA ARG A 67 8.28 3.32 11.84
C ARG A 67 9.36 2.78 12.77
N ARG A 68 8.95 2.13 13.85
CA ARG A 68 9.84 1.54 14.86
C ARG A 68 10.83 0.57 14.24
N ASP A 69 10.36 -0.34 13.39
CA ASP A 69 11.20 -1.39 12.82
C ASP A 69 12.15 -0.80 11.76
N ALA A 70 11.72 0.20 10.98
CA ALA A 70 12.58 0.92 10.05
C ALA A 70 13.69 1.73 10.77
N ASP A 71 13.38 2.31 11.93
CA ASP A 71 14.38 2.99 12.78
C ASP A 71 15.39 2.01 13.36
N ALA A 72 14.91 0.91 13.96
CA ALA A 72 15.78 -0.13 14.49
C ALA A 72 16.73 -0.68 13.42
N ALA A 73 16.22 -0.93 12.22
CA ALA A 73 17.03 -1.38 11.10
C ALA A 73 18.03 -0.31 10.62
N SER A 74 17.68 0.98 10.69
CA SER A 74 18.60 2.08 10.36
C SER A 74 19.75 2.16 11.35
N VAL A 75 19.49 2.03 12.66
CA VAL A 75 20.53 2.00 13.70
C VAL A 75 21.43 0.78 13.53
N ALA A 76 20.86 -0.41 13.29
CA ALA A 76 21.62 -1.62 13.08
C ALA A 76 22.57 -1.51 11.88
N LEU A 77 22.08 -0.99 10.75
CA LEU A 77 22.92 -0.76 9.57
C LEU A 77 23.94 0.35 9.76
N ALA A 78 23.65 1.36 10.60
CA ALA A 78 24.62 2.40 10.93
C ALA A 78 25.81 1.84 11.71
N ARG A 79 25.55 0.92 12.66
CA ARG A 79 26.59 0.21 13.41
C ARG A 79 27.46 -0.67 12.51
N GLU A 80 26.85 -1.31 11.52
CA GLU A 80 27.57 -2.18 10.58
C GLU A 80 28.36 -1.41 9.52
N ARG A 81 27.78 -0.34 8.94
CA ARG A 81 28.27 0.30 7.70
C ARG A 81 28.63 1.78 7.88
N GLY A 82 28.54 2.30 9.08
CA GLY A 82 28.61 3.73 9.40
C GLY A 82 27.27 4.45 9.20
N PRO A 83 26.99 5.50 10.01
CA PRO A 83 25.86 6.40 9.78
C PRO A 83 26.01 7.17 8.46
N CYS A 84 24.92 7.72 7.93
CA CYS A 84 25.04 8.68 6.83
C CYS A 84 25.69 9.99 7.31
N PRO A 85 26.41 10.73 6.43
CA PRO A 85 27.06 11.98 6.80
C PRO A 85 26.14 12.99 7.50
N ASP A 86 24.91 13.19 7.00
CA ASP A 86 23.98 14.15 7.62
C ASP A 86 23.57 13.74 9.03
N ALA A 87 23.34 12.44 9.28
CA ALA A 87 23.02 11.95 10.62
C ALA A 87 24.24 12.08 11.55
N LEU A 88 25.44 11.77 11.04
CA LEU A 88 26.69 11.86 11.81
C LEU A 88 26.98 13.29 12.27
N GLU A 89 26.81 14.28 11.39
CA GLU A 89 26.98 15.71 11.71
C GLU A 89 26.01 16.20 12.80
N ARG A 90 24.87 15.53 12.94
CA ARG A 90 23.88 15.79 13.99
C ARG A 90 24.07 14.92 15.23
N GLY A 91 25.12 14.09 15.28
CA GLY A 91 25.37 13.15 16.40
C GLY A 91 24.38 11.98 16.46
N VAL A 92 23.69 11.66 15.36
CA VAL A 92 22.65 10.62 15.30
C VAL A 92 23.20 9.35 14.69
N MET A 93 22.99 8.21 15.37
CA MET A 93 23.40 6.89 14.88
C MET A 93 22.37 6.26 13.94
N ALA A 94 22.25 6.81 12.74
CA ALA A 94 21.31 6.35 11.72
C ALA A 94 21.96 6.20 10.34
N ARG A 95 21.61 5.12 9.63
CA ARG A 95 22.09 4.85 8.27
C ARG A 95 21.39 5.70 7.23
N PHE A 96 20.17 6.17 7.52
CA PHE A 96 19.30 6.89 6.59
C PHE A 96 18.68 8.09 7.29
N SER A 97 18.69 9.26 6.63
CA SER A 97 17.98 10.46 7.11
C SER A 97 16.46 10.24 7.05
N HIS A 98 15.94 9.77 5.90
CA HIS A 98 14.54 9.41 5.71
C HIS A 98 14.38 7.91 5.40
N LYS A 99 13.27 7.31 5.84
CA LYS A 99 13.09 5.85 5.86
C LYS A 99 11.79 5.35 5.26
N ILE A 100 10.70 6.10 5.42
CA ILE A 100 9.34 5.68 5.06
C ILE A 100 8.76 6.71 4.10
N ALA A 101 8.18 6.22 3.02
CA ALA A 101 7.41 7.02 2.07
C ALA A 101 6.38 6.10 1.41
N ILE A 102 5.10 6.45 1.50
CA ILE A 102 4.03 5.65 0.90
C ILE A 102 3.83 6.15 -0.53
N ALA A 103 4.48 5.48 -1.48
CA ALA A 103 4.39 5.79 -2.90
C ALA A 103 3.21 5.06 -3.57
N PRO A 104 2.73 5.54 -4.74
CA PRO A 104 1.78 4.79 -5.56
C PRO A 104 2.35 3.41 -5.95
N THR A 105 1.53 2.37 -5.86
CA THR A 105 1.96 0.99 -6.12
C THR A 105 1.14 0.28 -7.20
N ALA A 106 0.52 1.02 -8.13
CA ALA A 106 -0.43 0.49 -9.11
C ALA A 106 0.08 -0.76 -9.86
N SER A 107 1.28 -0.70 -10.44
CA SER A 107 1.82 -1.84 -11.19
C SER A 107 2.27 -3.00 -10.29
N ILE A 108 2.95 -2.70 -9.18
CA ILE A 108 3.49 -3.75 -8.30
C ILE A 108 2.41 -4.45 -7.47
N SER A 109 1.27 -3.79 -7.21
CA SER A 109 0.14 -4.41 -6.53
C SER A 109 -0.56 -5.43 -7.42
N ILE A 110 -0.57 -5.20 -8.74
CA ILE A 110 -1.01 -6.19 -9.74
C ILE A 110 -0.05 -7.38 -9.78
N ILE A 111 1.26 -7.13 -9.84
CA ILE A 111 2.29 -8.18 -9.84
C ILE A 111 2.16 -9.07 -8.58
N CYS A 112 1.85 -8.48 -7.44
CA CYS A 112 1.65 -9.19 -6.16
C CYS A 112 0.25 -9.80 -6.00
N GLY A 113 -0.38 -10.25 -7.09
CA GLY A 113 -1.64 -10.98 -7.07
C GLY A 113 -2.90 -10.10 -7.02
N GLY A 114 -2.81 -8.85 -7.49
CA GLY A 114 -3.97 -7.96 -7.59
C GLY A 114 -4.45 -7.40 -6.25
N THR A 115 -3.53 -7.14 -5.32
CA THR A 115 -3.86 -6.45 -4.07
C THR A 115 -4.17 -4.97 -4.32
N SER A 116 -4.86 -4.33 -3.37
CA SER A 116 -5.11 -2.88 -3.40
C SER A 116 -3.82 -2.08 -3.48
N ALA A 117 -3.86 -0.97 -4.21
CA ALA A 117 -2.73 -0.06 -4.32
C ALA A 117 -2.50 0.65 -2.99
N CYS A 118 -1.22 0.81 -2.62
CA CYS A 118 -0.73 1.57 -1.48
C CYS A 118 -1.62 1.44 -0.23
N THR A 119 -2.25 2.54 0.17
CA THR A 119 -3.21 2.63 1.25
C THR A 119 -4.60 3.02 0.77
N GLU A 120 -4.82 3.00 -0.55
CA GLU A 120 -6.00 3.50 -1.22
C GLU A 120 -7.16 2.49 -1.16
N PRO A 121 -8.41 2.98 -1.14
CA PRO A 121 -9.56 2.14 -1.38
C PRO A 121 -9.55 1.57 -2.81
N ILE A 122 -10.27 0.46 -3.01
CA ILE A 122 -10.30 -0.23 -4.30
C ILE A 122 -11.37 0.49 -5.14
N PRO A 123 -11.05 0.94 -6.37
CA PRO A 123 -11.99 1.73 -7.16
C PRO A 123 -13.19 0.93 -7.69
N ALA A 124 -13.05 -0.38 -7.87
CA ALA A 124 -14.12 -1.25 -8.35
C ALA A 124 -13.87 -2.71 -7.90
N ASN A 125 -14.92 -3.44 -7.51
CA ASN A 125 -14.79 -4.85 -7.13
C ASN A 125 -14.58 -5.81 -8.32
N ILE A 126 -14.73 -5.30 -9.54
CA ILE A 126 -14.40 -6.00 -10.77
C ILE A 126 -13.95 -4.96 -11.80
N TYR A 127 -12.85 -5.21 -12.50
CA TYR A 127 -12.34 -4.31 -13.53
C TYR A 127 -11.71 -5.09 -14.68
N ILE A 128 -11.56 -4.42 -15.82
CA ILE A 128 -10.94 -5.03 -17.01
C ILE A 128 -9.47 -4.62 -17.06
N HIS A 129 -8.59 -5.61 -16.99
CA HIS A 129 -7.16 -5.41 -17.21
C HIS A 129 -6.83 -5.70 -18.67
N LYS A 130 -6.45 -4.66 -19.42
CA LYS A 130 -6.00 -4.79 -20.80
C LYS A 130 -4.54 -5.23 -20.83
N THR A 131 -4.28 -6.34 -21.48
CA THR A 131 -2.94 -6.88 -21.74
C THR A 131 -2.67 -6.87 -23.25
N LEU A 132 -1.42 -7.10 -23.64
CA LEU A 132 -1.06 -7.27 -25.06
C LEU A 132 -1.80 -8.46 -25.71
N SER A 133 -2.19 -9.46 -24.92
CA SER A 133 -2.86 -10.69 -25.37
C SER A 133 -4.38 -10.64 -25.25
N GLY A 134 -4.97 -9.50 -24.87
CA GLY A 134 -6.41 -9.33 -24.73
C GLY A 134 -6.82 -8.67 -23.40
N ALA A 135 -8.12 -8.63 -23.14
CA ALA A 135 -8.71 -8.02 -21.96
C ALA A 135 -9.19 -9.10 -20.99
N ILE A 136 -8.68 -9.08 -19.76
CA ILE A 136 -9.03 -10.05 -18.71
C ILE A 136 -9.83 -9.33 -17.63
N SER A 137 -10.97 -9.93 -17.23
CA SER A 137 -11.73 -9.45 -16.09
C SER A 137 -11.06 -9.88 -14.79
N VAL A 138 -10.68 -8.92 -13.97
CA VAL A 138 -10.09 -9.13 -12.65
C VAL A 138 -11.16 -8.88 -11.61
N ARG A 139 -11.47 -9.93 -10.82
CA ARG A 139 -12.46 -9.92 -9.75
C ARG A 139 -11.78 -9.73 -8.40
N ASN A 140 -12.42 -9.01 -7.48
CA ASN A 140 -11.96 -8.92 -6.11
C ASN A 140 -11.99 -10.32 -5.46
N PRO A 141 -10.83 -10.90 -5.09
CA PRO A 141 -10.76 -12.26 -4.57
C PRO A 141 -11.41 -12.41 -3.19
N HIS A 142 -11.51 -11.33 -2.42
CA HIS A 142 -12.18 -11.34 -1.11
C HIS A 142 -13.69 -11.35 -1.28
N LEU A 143 -14.23 -10.54 -2.20
CA LEU A 143 -15.66 -10.55 -2.52
C LEU A 143 -16.08 -11.89 -3.13
N ALA A 144 -15.28 -12.47 -4.03
CA ALA A 144 -15.57 -13.77 -4.64
C ALA A 144 -15.79 -14.86 -3.58
N LYS A 145 -14.96 -14.89 -2.53
CA LYS A 145 -15.12 -15.82 -1.41
C LYS A 145 -16.44 -15.62 -0.66
N VAL A 146 -16.85 -14.37 -0.42
CA VAL A 146 -18.10 -14.03 0.26
C VAL A 146 -19.32 -14.41 -0.60
N LEU A 147 -19.29 -14.09 -1.91
CA LEU A 147 -20.35 -14.48 -2.84
C LEU A 147 -20.45 -16.00 -2.98
N ALA A 148 -19.32 -16.71 -3.04
CA ALA A 148 -19.30 -18.17 -3.14
C ALA A 148 -19.93 -18.82 -1.90
N ALA A 149 -19.61 -18.32 -0.70
CA ALA A 149 -20.20 -18.79 0.54
C ALA A 149 -21.73 -18.59 0.61
N LYS A 150 -22.27 -17.64 -0.16
CA LYS A 150 -23.70 -17.34 -0.26
C LYS A 150 -24.38 -17.96 -1.49
N GLY A 151 -23.66 -18.78 -2.27
CA GLY A 151 -24.18 -19.35 -3.52
C GLY A 151 -24.43 -18.31 -4.62
N ALA A 152 -23.84 -17.12 -4.50
CA ALA A 152 -24.04 -15.99 -5.40
C ALA A 152 -22.84 -15.70 -6.30
N ASP A 153 -21.80 -16.54 -6.31
CA ASP A 153 -20.65 -16.42 -7.23
C ASP A 153 -21.01 -16.92 -8.64
N THR A 154 -21.85 -16.15 -9.33
CA THR A 154 -22.35 -16.48 -10.67
C THR A 154 -21.93 -15.43 -11.69
N SER A 155 -21.86 -15.81 -12.97
CA SER A 155 -21.61 -14.86 -14.07
C SER A 155 -22.63 -13.71 -14.09
N ALA A 156 -23.89 -13.97 -13.75
CA ALA A 156 -24.93 -12.95 -13.67
C ALA A 156 -24.65 -11.93 -12.55
N THR A 157 -24.22 -12.39 -11.37
CA THR A 157 -23.84 -11.51 -10.26
C THR A 157 -22.69 -10.60 -10.66
N TRP A 158 -21.64 -11.14 -11.27
CA TRP A 158 -20.50 -10.34 -11.70
C TRP A 158 -20.83 -9.37 -12.84
N GLN A 159 -21.69 -9.77 -13.78
CA GLN A 159 -22.21 -8.84 -14.81
C GLN A 159 -23.03 -7.72 -14.19
N SER A 160 -23.84 -8.01 -13.18
CA SER A 160 -24.58 -7.01 -12.43
C SER A 160 -23.65 -6.02 -11.72
N ILE A 161 -22.57 -6.51 -11.09
CA ILE A 161 -21.55 -5.65 -10.47
C ILE A 161 -20.85 -4.77 -11.52
N ILE A 162 -20.51 -5.30 -12.71
CA ILE A 162 -19.96 -4.50 -13.81
C ILE A 162 -20.94 -3.38 -14.23
N ALA A 163 -22.23 -3.71 -14.37
CA ALA A 163 -23.25 -2.75 -14.77
C ALA A 163 -23.46 -1.62 -13.74
N HIS A 164 -23.04 -1.84 -12.49
CA HIS A 164 -23.05 -0.85 -11.40
C HIS A 164 -21.62 -0.35 -11.08
N GLU A 165 -20.76 -0.27 -12.09
CA GLU A 165 -19.41 0.32 -12.02
C GLU A 165 -18.50 -0.32 -10.95
N GLY A 166 -18.75 -1.58 -10.60
CA GLY A 166 -17.98 -2.30 -9.58
C GLY A 166 -18.54 -2.21 -8.17
N SER A 167 -19.67 -1.53 -7.97
CA SER A 167 -20.39 -1.48 -6.69
C SER A 167 -21.10 -2.79 -6.37
N VAL A 168 -21.26 -3.07 -5.08
CA VAL A 168 -22.07 -4.18 -4.56
C VAL A 168 -23.25 -3.70 -3.71
N ALA A 169 -23.49 -2.40 -3.63
CA ALA A 169 -24.51 -1.83 -2.75
C ALA A 169 -25.93 -2.32 -3.07
N HIS A 170 -26.20 -2.61 -4.34
CA HIS A 170 -27.48 -3.11 -4.86
C HIS A 170 -27.70 -4.62 -4.65
N LEU A 171 -26.70 -5.37 -4.17
CA LEU A 171 -26.82 -6.82 -4.02
C LEU A 171 -27.53 -7.18 -2.71
N ASP A 172 -28.78 -7.62 -2.81
CA ASP A 172 -29.61 -8.03 -1.66
C ASP A 172 -29.06 -9.25 -0.90
N VAL A 173 -28.23 -10.07 -1.57
CA VAL A 173 -27.59 -11.24 -0.95
C VAL A 173 -26.52 -10.88 0.08
N LEU A 174 -26.01 -9.65 0.04
CA LEU A 174 -25.03 -9.12 0.97
C LEU A 174 -25.72 -8.38 2.12
N SER A 175 -25.26 -8.61 3.34
CA SER A 175 -25.62 -7.78 4.49
C SER A 175 -25.03 -6.37 4.37
N GLU A 176 -25.59 -5.42 5.11
CA GLU A 176 -25.06 -4.04 5.16
C GLU A 176 -23.60 -3.99 5.60
N HIS A 177 -23.18 -4.87 6.51
CA HIS A 177 -21.78 -4.98 6.92
C HIS A 177 -20.89 -5.47 5.77
N GLU A 178 -21.32 -6.47 5.01
CA GLU A 178 -20.59 -6.96 3.85
C GLU A 178 -20.51 -5.91 2.74
N LYS A 179 -21.60 -5.19 2.47
CA LYS A 179 -21.59 -4.05 1.55
C LYS A 179 -20.59 -2.98 2.00
N ALA A 180 -20.53 -2.67 3.31
CA ALA A 180 -19.59 -1.71 3.86
C ALA A 180 -18.11 -2.16 3.72
N ILE A 181 -17.81 -3.46 3.82
CA ILE A 181 -16.47 -4.01 3.58
C ILE A 181 -16.01 -3.78 2.13
N PHE A 182 -16.93 -3.86 1.17
CA PHE A 182 -16.63 -3.84 -0.25
C PHE A 182 -17.03 -2.53 -0.95
N ARG A 183 -17.25 -1.45 -0.19
CA ARG A 183 -17.44 -0.12 -0.77
C ARG A 183 -16.26 0.24 -1.67
N THR A 184 -16.59 0.76 -2.84
CA THR A 184 -15.61 1.28 -3.78
C THR A 184 -15.04 2.61 -3.29
N ALA A 185 -13.93 3.04 -3.88
CA ALA A 185 -13.31 4.33 -3.58
C ALA A 185 -14.27 5.52 -3.72
N PHE A 186 -15.27 5.41 -4.60
CA PHE A 186 -16.26 6.45 -4.88
C PHE A 186 -17.43 6.46 -3.89
N GLU A 187 -17.60 5.37 -3.12
CA GLU A 187 -18.67 5.21 -2.13
C GLU A 187 -18.21 5.49 -0.69
N ILE A 188 -16.89 5.54 -0.46
CA ILE A 188 -16.30 5.83 0.85
C ILE A 188 -16.30 7.34 1.08
N ASP A 189 -16.70 7.75 2.28
CA ASP A 189 -16.57 9.14 2.71
C ASP A 189 -15.09 9.53 2.81
N GLN A 190 -14.70 10.49 1.98
CA GLN A 190 -13.30 10.91 1.83
C GLN A 190 -12.71 11.49 3.12
N ARG A 191 -13.52 11.91 4.09
CA ARG A 191 -13.04 12.31 5.42
C ARG A 191 -12.30 11.18 6.11
N TRP A 192 -12.76 9.93 5.98
CA TRP A 192 -12.05 8.76 6.51
C TRP A 192 -10.68 8.57 5.86
N ILE A 193 -10.57 8.82 4.56
CA ILE A 193 -9.28 8.70 3.85
C ILE A 193 -8.29 9.73 4.39
N VAL A 194 -8.73 10.98 4.55
CA VAL A 194 -7.93 12.07 5.12
C VAL A 194 -7.55 11.77 6.57
N GLU A 195 -8.49 11.31 7.40
CA GLU A 195 -8.22 10.97 8.80
C GLU A 195 -7.22 9.81 8.92
N LEU A 196 -7.40 8.73 8.17
CA LEU A 196 -6.47 7.61 8.18
C LEU A 196 -5.08 8.05 7.66
N ALA A 197 -5.02 8.97 6.70
CA ALA A 197 -3.76 9.55 6.23
C ALA A 197 -3.07 10.40 7.31
N ALA A 198 -3.83 11.23 8.04
CA ALA A 198 -3.31 12.00 9.16
C ALA A 198 -2.81 11.09 10.30
N ASP A 199 -3.59 10.08 10.66
CA ASP A 199 -3.24 9.12 11.73
C ASP A 199 -1.93 8.38 11.47
N ARG A 200 -1.64 8.03 10.21
CA ARG A 200 -0.40 7.31 9.85
C ARG A 200 0.80 8.21 9.63
N ALA A 201 0.59 9.52 9.55
CA ALA A 201 1.65 10.52 9.44
C ALA A 201 2.20 10.95 10.82
N ALA A 202 1.43 10.70 11.89
CA ALA A 202 1.81 10.95 13.28
C ALA A 202 2.77 9.87 13.84
#